data_AF-A0A815TUE4-F1
#
_entry.id   AF-A0A815TUE4-F1
#
_cell.length_a   1.000
_cell.length_b   1.000
_cell.length_c   1.000
_cell.angle_alpha   90.00
_cell.angle_beta   90.00
_cell.angle_gamma   90.00
#
_symmetry.space_group_name_H-M   'P 1'
#
loop_
_entity.id
_entity.type
_entity.pdbx_description
1 polymer ?
#
loop_
_entity_poly.entity_id
_entity_poly.type
_entity_poly.pdbx_seq_one_letter_code
_entity_poly.pdbx_strand_id
1 'polypeptide(L)' 'DFLGIPLVYELDEDLNPIKHYYVAPDDVVKKAIDDVANQGKAKK' A
#
# COMPACT_ATOMS: atom_id res chain seq x y z
N ASP A 1 5.20 -7.68 -12.17
CA ASP A 1 4.59 -8.35 -11.01
C ASP A 1 5.00 -7.69 -9.70
N PHE A 2 4.31 -6.60 -9.33
CA PHE A 2 4.38 -6.11 -7.96
C PHE A 2 3.48 -7.00 -7.12
N LEU A 3 3.99 -8.17 -6.76
CA LEU A 3 3.41 -9.03 -5.73
C LEU A 3 3.15 -8.14 -4.51
N GLY A 4 1.93 -8.17 -3.97
CA GLY A 4 1.36 -7.16 -3.07
C GLY A 4 2.34 -6.58 -2.04
N ILE A 5 2.30 -5.26 -1.85
CA ILE A 5 3.17 -4.55 -0.93
C ILE A 5 2.69 -4.80 0.51
N PRO A 6 3.56 -5.28 1.43
CA PRO A 6 3.16 -5.50 2.82
C PRO A 6 2.76 -4.18 3.49
N LEU A 7 1.61 -4.18 4.17
CA LEU A 7 1.16 -3.11 5.05
C LEU A 7 1.33 -3.58 6.49
N VAL A 8 2.22 -2.92 7.24
CA VAL A 8 2.52 -3.24 8.64
C VAL A 8 1.76 -2.28 9.55
N TYR A 9 1.23 -2.81 10.65
CA TYR A 9 0.68 -2.05 11.76
C TYR A 9 1.55 -2.26 13.01
N GLU A 10 1.88 -1.17 13.68
CA GLU A 10 2.40 -1.20 15.05
C GLU A 10 1.22 -1.01 16.00
N LEU A 11 1.04 -1.92 16.96
CA LEU A 11 -0.07 -1.91 17.92
C LEU A 11 0.45 -1.69 19.35
N ASP A 12 -0.39 -1.11 20.21
CA ASP A 12 -0.17 -1.07 21.67
C ASP A 12 -0.57 -2.39 22.35
N GLU A 13 -0.44 -2.44 23.68
CA GLU A 13 -0.76 -3.64 24.49
C GLU A 13 -2.25 -4.01 24.44
N ASP A 14 -3.12 -3.02 24.20
CA ASP A 14 -4.57 -3.18 24.06
C ASP A 14 -4.97 -3.46 22.59
N LEU A 15 -4.00 -3.70 21.71
CA LEU A 15 -4.16 -3.95 20.27
C LEU A 15 -4.68 -2.74 19.47
N ASN A 16 -4.56 -1.52 19.98
CA ASN A 16 -4.89 -0.32 19.22
C ASN A 16 -3.75 0.03 18.24
N PRO A 17 -4.06 0.45 17.02
CA PRO A 17 -3.05 0.84 16.05
C PRO A 17 -2.40 2.18 16.40
N ILE A 18 -1.08 2.17 16.53
CA ILE A 18 -0.25 3.35 16.76
C ILE A 18 0.21 3.93 15.43
N LYS A 19 0.64 3.06 14.49
CA LYS A 19 1.15 3.44 13.17
C LYS A 19 0.83 2.39 12.13
N HIS A 20 0.82 2.81 10.88
CA HIS A 20 0.83 1.92 9.73
C HIS A 20 1.74 2.45 8.63
N TYR A 21 2.41 1.54 7.93
CA TYR A 21 3.26 1.89 6.80
C TYR A 21 3.43 0.72 5.84
N TYR A 22 3.66 1.05 4.57
CA TYR A 22 4.04 0.08 3.57
C TYR A 22 5.54 -0.25 3.68
N VAL A 23 5.90 -1.51 3.48
CA VAL A 23 7.31 -1.95 3.43
C VAL A 23 7.80 -1.94 1.99
N ALA A 24 8.00 -0.75 1.44
CA ALA A 24 8.59 -0.52 0.13
C ALA A 24 9.01 0.95 -0.01
N PRO A 25 9.88 1.28 -0.98
CA PRO A 25 10.15 2.67 -1.36
C PRO A 25 8.87 3.40 -1.81
N ASP A 26 8.77 4.69 -1.50
CA ASP A 26 7.58 5.52 -1.77
C ASP A 26 7.18 5.54 -3.26
N ASP A 27 8.15 5.52 -4.17
CA ASP A 27 7.90 5.51 -5.62
C ASP A 27 7.26 4.19 -6.08
N VAL A 28 7.66 3.07 -5.48
CA VAL A 28 7.07 1.75 -5.73
C VAL A 28 5.64 1.69 -5.22
N VAL A 29 5.39 2.19 -4.00
CA VAL A 29 4.04 2.28 -3.41
C VAL A 29 3.13 3.14 -4.27
N LYS A 30 3.60 4.34 -4.64
CA LYS A 30 2.85 5.28 -5.47
C LYS A 30 2.47 4.66 -6.82
N LYS A 31 3.44 4.01 -7.49
CA LYS A 31 3.19 3.36 -8.77
C LYS A 31 2.15 2.25 -8.65
N ALA A 32 2.24 1.40 -7.62
CA ALA A 32 1.27 0.33 -7.41
C ALA A 32 -0.16 0.87 -7.17
N ILE A 33 -0.28 1.96 -6.38
CA ILE A 33 -1.56 2.64 -6.16
C ILE A 33 -2.11 3.22 -7.47
N ASP A 34 -1.26 3.91 -8.23
CA ASP A 34 -1.65 4.52 -9.51
C ASP A 34 -2.06 3.45 -10.54
N ASP A 35 -1.34 2.33 -10.62
CA ASP A 35 -1.66 1.20 -11.49
C ASP A 35 -3.05 0.62 -11.16
N VAL A 36 -3.38 0.43 -9.87
CA VAL A 36 -4.71 -0.01 -9.41
C VAL A 36 -5.79 1.05 -9.71
N ALA A 37 -5.52 2.32 -9.42
CA ALA A 37 -6.45 3.41 -9.67
C ALA A 37 -6.78 3.57 -11.17
N ASN A 38 -5.82 3.24 -12.04
CA ASN A 38 -5.97 3.28 -13.49
C ASN A 38 -6.52 1.98 -14.09
N GLN A 39 -6.59 0.88 -13.33
CA GLN A 39 -7.06 -0.42 -13.81
C GLN A 39 -8.52 -0.38 -14.33
N GLY A 40 -9.35 0.52 -13.78
CA GLY A 40 -10.73 0.73 -14.22
C GLY A 40 -10.91 1.82 -15.29
N LYS A 41 -9.84 2.53 -15.68
CA LYS A 41 -9.94 3.54 -16.73
C LYS A 41 -9.89 2.84 -18.08
N ALA A 42 -10.97 2.96 -18.85
CA ALA A 42 -11.00 2.45 -20.21
C ALA A 42 -9.79 3.00 -20.98
N LYS A 43 -8.95 2.11 -21.51
CA LYS A 43 -7.95 2.49 -22.51
C LYS A 43 -8.73 2.91 -23.75
N LYS A 44 -8.93 4.22 -23.89
CA LYS A 44 -9.46 4.79 -25.13
C LYS A 44 -8.38 4.77 -26.19
#